data_AF-A0A937IWH2-F1
#
_entry.id   AF-A0A937IWH2-F1
#
_cell.length_a   1.000
_cell.length_b   1.000
_cell.length_c   1.000
_cell.angle_alpha   90.00
_cell.angle_beta   90.00
_cell.angle_gamma   90.00
#
_symmetry.space_group_name_H-M   'P 1'
#
loop_
_entity.id
_entity.type
_entity.pdbx_description
1 polymer ?
#
loop_
_entity_poly.entity_id
_entity_poly.type
_entity_poly.pdbx_seq_one_letter_code
_entity_poly.pdbx_strand_id
1 'polypeptide(L)'
;MFDVSTAIILIVSLVGLVVIGVHIAIALGMTSALGIWLVTGQDWNAFNTVKVMLAAKAYEGIRDYVFAVIPLFMLMGEFIGKSGAITDVYRGINS
;
A
#
# COMPACT_ATOMS: atom_id res chain seq x y z
N MET A 1 9.07 -13.60 -20.85
CA MET A 1 10.02 -14.30 -19.97
C MET A 1 11.07 -13.28 -19.59
N PHE A 2 11.39 -13.11 -18.31
CA PHE A 2 12.30 -12.06 -17.84
C PHE A 2 13.67 -12.20 -18.52
N ASP A 3 13.94 -11.31 -19.47
CA ASP A 3 15.22 -11.27 -20.15
C ASP A 3 16.21 -10.42 -19.34
N VAL A 4 17.50 -10.75 -19.44
CA VAL A 4 18.57 -9.99 -18.78
C VAL A 4 18.53 -8.52 -19.21
N SER A 5 18.15 -8.26 -20.47
CA SER A 5 17.97 -6.89 -20.99
C SER A 5 16.92 -6.11 -20.20
N THR A 6 15.79 -6.73 -19.86
CA THR A 6 14.73 -6.08 -19.07
C THR A 6 15.22 -5.72 -17.67
N ALA A 7 15.97 -6.62 -17.02
CA ALA A 7 16.51 -6.37 -15.69
C ALA A 7 17.52 -5.21 -15.69
N ILE A 8 18.43 -5.18 -16.67
CA ILE A 8 19.41 -4.09 -16.81
C ILE A 8 18.72 -2.76 -17.04
N ILE A 9 17.71 -2.71 -17.91
CA ILE A 9 16.94 -1.48 -18.20
C ILE A 9 16.29 -0.93 -16.92
N LEU A 10 15.70 -1.79 -16.09
CA LEU A 10 15.06 -1.37 -14.85
C LEU A 10 16.06 -0.85 -13.80
N ILE A 11 17.19 -1.53 -13.65
CA ILE A 11 18.24 -1.11 -12.71
C ILE A 11 18.85 0.23 -13.14
N VAL A 12 19.20 0.37 -14.42
CA VAL A 12 19.76 1.62 -14.95
C VAL A 12 18.77 2.77 -14.84
N SER A 13 17.49 2.52 -15.15
CA SER A 13 16.42 3.52 -14.98
C SER A 13 16.28 3.97 -13.53
N LEU A 14 16.28 3.03 -12.57
CA LEU A 14 16.21 3.33 -11.14
C LEU A 14 17.38 4.18 -10.68
N VAL A 15 18.60 3.72 -10.95
CA VAL A 15 19.83 4.39 -10.54
C VAL A 15 19.92 5.77 -11.21
N GLY A 16 19.59 5.87 -12.49
CA GLY A 16 19.57 7.14 -13.23
C GLY A 16 18.61 8.16 -12.61
N LEU A 17 17.38 7.76 -12.27
CA LEU A 17 16.40 8.64 -11.63
C LEU A 17 16.88 9.13 -10.25
N VAL A 18 17.48 8.24 -9.45
CA VAL A 18 18.00 8.59 -8.13
C VAL A 18 19.20 9.55 -8.24
N VAL A 19 20.12 9.32 -9.18
CA VAL A 19 21.30 10.18 -9.39
C VAL A 19 20.92 11.60 -9.84
N ILE A 20 19.84 11.75 -10.60
CA ILE A 20 19.31 13.07 -11.01
C ILE A 20 18.65 13.82 -9.82
N GLY A 21 18.52 13.18 -8.66
CA GLY A 21 17.97 13.80 -7.45
C GLY A 21 16.46 13.64 -7.33
N VAL A 22 15.84 12.73 -8.07
CA VAL A 22 14.41 12.42 -7.92
C VAL A 22 14.19 11.72 -6.58
N HIS A 23 13.15 12.13 -5.83
CA HIS A 23 12.78 11.51 -4.57
C HIS A 23 12.57 9.99 -4.73
N ILE A 24 13.13 9.20 -3.81
CA ILE A 24 13.19 7.72 -3.91
C ILE A 24 11.79 7.11 -4.14
N ALA A 25 10.75 7.63 -3.49
CA ALA A 25 9.39 7.14 -3.69
C ALA A 25 8.89 7.32 -5.14
N ILE A 26 9.24 8.44 -5.77
CA ILE A 26 8.86 8.75 -7.16
C ILE A 26 9.69 7.88 -8.11
N ALA A 27 10.99 7.74 -7.85
CA ALA A 27 11.87 6.88 -8.63
C ALA A 27 11.37 5.42 -8.63
N LEU A 28 11.11 4.86 -7.45
CA LEU A 28 10.58 3.50 -7.29
C LEU A 28 9.21 3.32 -7.96
N GLY A 29 8.32 4.32 -7.83
CA GLY A 29 7.01 4.30 -8.47
C GLY A 29 7.11 4.25 -9.99
N MET A 30 7.96 5.10 -10.59
CA MET A 30 8.16 5.12 -12.04
C MET A 30 8.82 3.84 -12.56
N THR A 31 9.85 3.34 -11.87
CA THR A 31 10.49 2.07 -12.28
C THR A 31 9.59 0.86 -12.12
N SER A 32 8.71 0.86 -11.12
CA SER A 32 7.70 -0.18 -10.94
C SER A 32 6.70 -0.19 -12.10
N ALA A 33 6.19 0.99 -12.49
CA ALA A 33 5.30 1.13 -13.64
C ALA A 33 5.98 0.69 -14.96
N LEU A 34 7.24 1.08 -15.17
CA LEU A 34 8.03 0.65 -16.33
C LEU A 34 8.28 -0.86 -16.33
N GLY A 35 8.52 -1.47 -15.17
CA GLY A 35 8.69 -2.92 -15.04
C GLY A 35 7.44 -3.69 -15.42
N ILE A 36 6.27 -3.26 -14.93
CA ILE A 36 4.98 -3.89 -15.27
C ILE A 36 4.71 -3.78 -16.78
N TRP A 37 5.01 -2.62 -17.37
CA TRP A 37 4.83 -2.40 -18.80
C TRP A 37 5.70 -3.33 -19.66
N LEU A 38 6.98 -3.48 -19.31
CA LEU A 38 7.92 -4.34 -20.05
C LEU A 38 7.60 -5.83 -19.90
N VAL A 39 7.07 -6.26 -18.75
CA VAL A 39 6.77 -7.68 -18.46
C VAL A 39 5.45 -8.12 -19.10
N THR A 40 4.48 -7.20 -19.22
CA THR A 40 3.13 -7.51 -19.74
C THR A 40 3.08 -7.61 -21.27
N GLY A 41 4.18 -7.30 -21.97
CA GLY A 41 4.26 -7.23 -23.43
C GLY A 41 3.89 -5.84 -23.92
N GLN A 42 4.62 -5.29 -24.90
CA GLN A 42 4.51 -3.89 -25.37
C GLN A 42 3.22 -3.59 -26.16
N ASP A 43 2.06 -4.06 -25.69
CA ASP A 43 0.77 -3.91 -26.33
C ASP A 43 -0.10 -2.83 -25.66
N TRP A 44 -1.13 -2.38 -26.38
CA TRP A 44 -2.13 -1.44 -25.87
C TRP A 44 -2.82 -1.94 -24.58
N ASN A 45 -2.94 -3.26 -24.42
CA ASN A 45 -3.45 -3.89 -23.19
C ASN A 45 -2.52 -3.73 -21.99
N ALA A 46 -1.20 -3.64 -22.18
CA ALA A 46 -0.26 -3.49 -21.06
C ALA A 46 -0.39 -2.14 -20.37
N PHE A 47 -0.79 -1.09 -21.10
CA PHE A 47 -1.07 0.21 -20.50
C PHE A 47 -2.27 0.15 -19.56
N ASN A 48 -3.27 -0.69 -19.87
CA ASN A 48 -4.39 -0.93 -18.98
C ASN A 48 -3.97 -1.74 -17.74
N THR A 49 -3.14 -2.76 -17.91
CA THR A 49 -2.59 -3.55 -16.81
C THR A 49 -1.76 -2.70 -15.84
N VAL A 50 -0.88 -1.83 -16.35
CA VAL A 50 -0.10 -0.90 -15.52
C VAL A 50 -1.03 0.00 -14.69
N LYS A 51 -2.06 0.57 -15.32
CA LYS A 51 -3.04 1.43 -14.61
C LYS A 51 -3.78 0.66 -13.51
N VAL A 52 -4.28 -0.53 -13.82
CA VAL A 52 -5.04 -1.34 -12.86
C VAL A 52 -4.14 -1.78 -11.70
N MET A 53 -2.91 -2.22 -11.97
CA MET A 53 -1.98 -2.62 -10.91
C MET A 53 -1.52 -1.44 -10.05
N LEU A 54 -1.27 -0.28 -10.67
CA LEU A 54 -0.90 0.93 -9.93
C LEU A 54 -2.08 1.42 -9.05
N ALA A 55 -3.29 1.39 -9.59
CA ALA A 55 -4.50 1.69 -8.84
C ALA A 55 -4.68 0.72 -7.67
N ALA A 56 -4.51 -0.59 -7.89
CA ALA A 56 -4.61 -1.60 -6.84
C ALA A 56 -3.60 -1.34 -5.70
N LYS A 57 -2.34 -0.98 -6.01
CA LYS A 57 -1.35 -0.62 -4.99
C LYS A 57 -1.68 0.67 -4.24
N ALA A 58 -2.24 1.67 -4.92
CA ALA A 58 -2.74 2.86 -4.24
C ALA A 58 -3.93 2.53 -3.31
N TYR A 59 -4.87 1.69 -3.76
CA TYR A 59 -6.01 1.24 -2.95
C TYR A 59 -5.58 0.42 -1.74
N GLU A 60 -4.57 -0.45 -1.88
CA GLU A 60 -3.97 -1.19 -0.77
C GLU A 60 -3.38 -0.22 0.29
N GLY A 61 -2.69 0.84 -0.15
CA GLY A 61 -2.13 1.85 0.76
C GLY A 61 -3.20 2.68 1.49
N ILE A 62 -4.33 2.96 0.85
CA ILE A 62 -5.44 3.73 1.47
C ILE A 62 -6.26 2.83 2.42
N ARG A 63 -6.42 1.55 2.08
CA ARG A 63 -7.12 0.56 2.92
C ARG A 63 -6.17 -0.10 3.92
N ASP A 64 -5.19 0.66 4.42
CA ASP A 64 -4.29 0.15 5.43
C ASP A 64 -5.09 -0.29 6.66
N TYR A 65 -4.71 -1.43 7.24
CA TYR A 65 -5.38 -2.05 8.38
C TYR A 65 -5.52 -1.06 9.55
N VAL A 66 -4.55 -0.15 9.67
CA VAL A 66 -4.55 0.95 10.65
C VAL A 66 -5.80 1.83 10.54
N PHE A 67 -6.24 2.16 9.33
CA PHE A 67 -7.43 2.99 9.12
C PHE A 67 -8.73 2.26 9.48
N ALA A 68 -8.75 0.93 9.42
CA ALA A 68 -9.89 0.14 9.87
C ALA A 68 -9.86 -0.09 11.39
N VAL A 69 -8.68 -0.33 11.96
CA VAL A 69 -8.54 -0.70 13.38
C VAL A 69 -8.76 0.48 14.32
N ILE A 70 -8.31 1.70 13.96
CA ILE A 70 -8.44 2.89 14.82
C ILE A 70 -9.91 3.22 15.13
N PRO A 71 -10.82 3.36 14.14
CA PRO A 71 -12.24 3.57 14.41
C PRO A 71 -12.88 2.40 15.16
N LEU A 72 -12.50 1.16 14.84
CA LEU A 72 -13.05 -0.02 15.51
C LEU A 72 -12.69 -0.05 17.02
N PHE A 73 -11.47 0.33 17.36
CA PHE A 73 -11.02 0.50 18.74
C PHE A 73 -11.79 1.61 19.47
N MET A 74 -11.97 2.76 18.81
CA MET A 74 -12.77 3.86 19.38
C MET A 74 -14.22 3.44 19.61
N LEU A 75 -14.84 2.75 18.64
CA LEU A 75 -16.19 2.21 18.78
C LEU A 75 -16.30 1.20 19.92
N MET A 76 -15.35 0.27 20.04
CA MET A 76 -15.31 -0.68 21.15
C MET A 76 -15.20 0.04 22.50
N GLY A 77 -14.35 1.07 22.60
CA GLY A 77 -14.23 1.90 23.80
C GLY A 77 -15.54 2.61 24.15
N GLU A 78 -16.22 3.18 23.15
CA GLU A 78 -17.50 3.85 23.36
C GLU A 78 -18.64 2.87 23.72
N PHE A 79 -18.66 1.67 23.12
CA PHE A 79 -19.60 0.61 23.49
C PHE A 79 -19.41 0.12 24.92
N ILE A 80 -18.17 -0.13 25.33
CA ILE A 80 -17.87 -0.57 26.71
C ILE A 80 -18.18 0.54 27.71
N GLY A 81 -17.92 1.81 27.36
CA GLY A 81 -18.29 2.97 28.18
C GLY A 81 -19.79 3.16 28.35
N LYS A 82 -20.58 3.06 27.26
CA LYS A 82 -22.05 3.21 27.31
C LYS A 82 -22.79 2.01 27.88
N SER A 83 -22.27 0.79 27.70
CA SER A 83 -22.95 -0.43 28.16
C SER A 83 -22.89 -0.62 29.68
N GLY A 84 -22.12 0.21 30.40
CA GLY A 84 -21.96 0.06 31.86
C GLY A 84 -21.14 -1.17 32.28
N ALA A 85 -20.59 -1.92 31.31
CA ALA A 85 -19.77 -3.09 31.57
C ALA A 85 -18.53 -2.76 32.44
N ILE A 86 -17.95 -1.56 32.28
CA ILE A 86 -16.85 -1.07 33.13
C ILE A 86 -17.29 -0.99 34.60
N THR A 87 -18.48 -0.43 34.85
CA THR A 87 -19.03 -0.26 36.19
C THR A 87 -19.31 -1.60 36.85
N ASP A 88 -19.79 -2.57 36.06
CA ASP A 88 -20.09 -3.93 36.54
C ASP A 88 -18.81 -4.69 36.93
N VAL A 89 -17.76 -4.58 36.11
CA VAL A 89 -16.43 -5.12 36.43
C VAL A 89 -15.82 -4.46 37.67
N TYR A 90 -15.93 -3.13 37.81
CA TYR A 90 -15.40 -2.41 38.97
C TYR A 90 -16.09 -2.86 40.27
N ARG A 91 -17.40 -3.09 40.23
CA ARG A 91 -18.16 -3.62 41.36
C ARG A 91 -17.78 -5.07 41.70
N GLY A 92 -17.53 -5.91 40.70
CA GLY A 92 -17.09 -7.29 40.89
C GLY A 92 -15.67 -7.43 41.44
N ILE A 93 -14.78 -6.46 41.17
CA ILE A 93 -13.42 -6.44 41.76
C ILE A 93 -13.43 -5.89 43.19
N ASN A 94 -14.31 -4.92 43.48
CA ASN A 94 -14.43 -4.29 44.80
C ASN A 94 -15.37 -5.05 45.76
N SER A 95 -15.56 -6.37 45.56
CA SER A 95 -16.33 -7.25 46.43
C SER A 95 -15.43 -8.17 47.24
#